data_AF-A0A2V1CYJ9-F1
#
_entry.id   AF-A0A2V1CYJ9-F1
#
_cell.length_a   1.000
_cell.length_b   1.000
_cell.length_c   1.000
_cell.angle_alpha   90.00
_cell.angle_beta   90.00
_cell.angle_gamma   90.00
#
_symmetry.space_group_name_H-M   'P 1'
#
loop_
_entity.id
_entity.type
_entity.pdbx_description
1 polymer ?
#
loop_
_entity_poly.entity_id
_entity_poly.type
_entity_poly.pdbx_seq_one_letter_code
_entity_poly.pdbx_strand_id
1 'polypeptide(L)'
;MSKVHLGNEEQAVNDIHDILKAYYKVAMKRFTDNVVLQVTERHLLGSNGPVRSLTSEMVGDLQDGELTDIAGENFSTSSARNDLKIKFERFQKALDVARQATI
;
A
#
# COMPACT_ATOMS: atom_id res chain seq x y z
N MET A 1 -45.74 8.01 -41.71
CA MET A 1 -44.58 8.66 -41.06
C MET A 1 -43.71 9.24 -42.16
N SER A 2 -43.54 10.56 -42.17
CA SER A 2 -42.78 11.29 -43.19
C SER A 2 -41.31 10.82 -43.18
N LYS A 3 -40.85 10.23 -44.28
CA LYS A 3 -39.45 9.90 -44.50
C LYS A 3 -38.74 11.23 -44.75
N VAL A 4 -38.09 11.77 -43.72
CA VAL A 4 -37.29 12.99 -43.85
C VAL A 4 -36.13 12.67 -44.79
N HIS A 5 -36.17 13.22 -46.00
CA HIS A 5 -35.04 13.17 -46.93
C HIS A 5 -34.04 14.24 -46.48
N LEU A 6 -33.09 13.85 -45.64
CA LEU A 6 -31.95 14.70 -45.34
C LEU A 6 -31.14 14.93 -46.62
N GLY A 7 -30.57 16.13 -46.77
CA GLY A 7 -29.65 16.40 -47.86
C GLY A 7 -28.43 15.49 -47.79
N ASN A 8 -27.79 15.20 -48.93
CA ASN A 8 -26.62 14.32 -48.98
C ASN A 8 -25.50 14.73 -48.00
N GLU A 9 -25.33 16.04 -47.78
CA GLU A 9 -24.36 16.58 -46.84
C GLU A 9 -24.71 16.25 -45.38
N GLU A 10 -25.97 16.40 -44.98
CA GLU A 10 -26.41 16.07 -43.62
C GLU A 10 -26.32 14.57 -43.34
N GLN A 11 -26.62 13.73 -44.35
CA GLN A 11 -26.43 12.28 -44.22
C GLN A 11 -24.95 11.94 -44.01
N ALA A 12 -24.04 12.55 -44.78
CA ALA A 12 -22.61 12.33 -44.61
C ALA A 12 -22.11 12.76 -43.22
N VAL A 13 -22.62 13.86 -42.67
CA VAL A 13 -22.33 14.30 -41.30
C VAL A 13 -22.77 13.26 -40.27
N ASN A 14 -24.00 12.74 -40.40
CA ASN A 14 -24.52 11.71 -39.49
C ASN A 14 -23.72 10.41 -39.58
N ASP A 15 -23.34 9.98 -40.78
CA ASP A 15 -22.55 8.76 -40.97
C ASP A 15 -21.17 8.87 -40.31
N ILE A 16 -20.48 10.01 -40.50
CA ILE A 16 -19.19 10.27 -39.84
C ILE A 16 -19.36 10.28 -38.32
N HIS A 17 -20.39 10.96 -37.81
CA HIS A 17 -20.69 11.01 -36.38
C HIS A 17 -20.90 9.59 -35.81
N ASP A 18 -21.68 8.75 -36.48
CA ASP A 18 -21.98 7.41 -36.02
C ASP A 18 -20.75 6.50 -36.04
N ILE A 19 -19.88 6.65 -37.04
CA ILE A 19 -18.57 5.97 -37.08
C ILE A 19 -17.71 6.38 -35.89
N LEU A 20 -17.56 7.69 -35.64
CA LEU A 20 -16.77 8.19 -34.52
C LEU A 20 -17.32 7.73 -33.17
N LYS A 21 -18.65 7.75 -33.01
CA LYS A 21 -19.33 7.27 -31.80
C LYS A 21 -19.12 5.78 -31.57
N ALA A 22 -19.21 4.96 -32.62
CA ALA A 22 -18.94 3.53 -32.54
C ALA A 22 -17.48 3.24 -32.19
N TYR A 23 -16.54 3.95 -32.84
CA TYR A 23 -15.11 3.84 -32.53
C TYR A 23 -14.80 4.22 -31.08
N TYR A 24 -15.31 5.36 -30.62
CA TYR A 24 -15.09 5.85 -29.25
C TYR A 24 -15.55 4.83 -28.21
N LYS A 25 -16.71 4.18 -28.43
CA LYS A 25 -17.22 3.14 -27.52
C LYS A 25 -16.25 1.95 -27.39
N VAL A 26 -15.59 1.54 -28.47
CA VAL A 26 -14.59 0.45 -28.45
C VAL A 26 -13.28 0.92 -27.86
N ALA A 27 -12.81 2.11 -28.25
CA ALA A 27 -11.57 2.71 -27.78
C ALA A 27 -11.58 2.90 -26.26
N MET A 28 -12.70 3.38 -25.69
CA MET A 28 -12.85 3.55 -24.24
C MET A 28 -12.73 2.23 -23.48
N LYS A 29 -13.36 1.15 -23.97
CA LYS A 29 -13.23 -0.17 -23.34
C LYS A 29 -11.78 -0.65 -23.37
N ARG A 30 -11.14 -0.55 -24.54
CA ARG A 30 -9.74 -0.93 -24.70
C ARG A 30 -8.80 -0.13 -23.80
N PHE A 31 -9.07 1.17 -23.63
CA PHE A 31 -8.30 2.02 -22.73
C PHE A 31 -8.44 1.53 -21.28
N THR A 32 -9.67 1.34 -20.80
CA THR A 32 -9.92 0.83 -19.45
C THR A 32 -9.25 -0.52 -19.22
N ASP A 33 -9.38 -1.46 -20.17
CA ASP A 33 -8.74 -2.77 -20.08
C ASP A 33 -7.21 -2.63 -20.02
N ASN A 34 -6.62 -1.72 -20.79
CA ASN A 34 -5.17 -1.47 -20.75
C ASN A 34 -4.73 -0.88 -19.42
N VAL A 35 -5.48 0.07 -18.85
CA VAL A 35 -5.16 0.62 -17.53
C VAL A 35 -5.17 -0.50 -16.49
N VAL A 36 -6.21 -1.33 -16.45
CA VAL A 36 -6.29 -2.43 -15.48
C VAL A 36 -5.17 -3.45 -15.69
N LEU A 37 -4.98 -3.95 -16.92
CA LEU A 37 -4.02 -5.01 -17.18
C LEU A 37 -2.57 -4.54 -17.13
N GLN A 38 -2.27 -3.36 -17.65
CA GLN A 38 -0.90 -2.87 -17.70
C GLN A 38 -0.51 -2.19 -16.39
N VAL A 39 -1.31 -1.22 -15.93
CA VAL A 39 -0.93 -0.43 -14.76
C VAL A 39 -1.14 -1.24 -13.48
N THR A 40 -2.33 -1.79 -13.28
CA THR A 40 -2.64 -2.49 -12.03
C THR A 40 -1.98 -3.87 -11.99
N GLU A 41 -2.35 -4.77 -12.91
CA GLU A 41 -1.91 -6.16 -12.82
C GLU A 41 -0.40 -6.32 -13.07
N ARG A 42 0.12 -5.69 -14.12
CA ARG A 42 1.53 -5.87 -14.51
C ARG A 42 2.48 -4.98 -13.71
N HIS A 43 2.21 -3.69 -13.56
CA HIS A 43 3.16 -2.77 -12.95
C HIS A 43 2.98 -2.64 -11.43
N LEU A 44 1.75 -2.61 -10.92
CA LEU A 44 1.51 -2.46 -9.49
C LEU A 44 1.60 -3.80 -8.72
N LEU A 45 0.95 -4.84 -9.24
CA LEU A 45 0.82 -6.16 -8.60
C LEU A 45 1.78 -7.23 -9.14
N GLY A 46 2.47 -6.92 -10.23
CA GLY A 46 3.44 -7.82 -10.86
C GLY A 46 4.61 -8.16 -9.94
N SER A 47 5.47 -9.08 -10.38
CA SER A 47 6.58 -9.60 -9.57
C SER A 47 7.51 -8.53 -9.01
N ASN A 48 7.76 -7.47 -9.80
CA ASN A 48 8.59 -6.34 -9.43
C ASN A 48 7.76 -5.12 -9.02
N GLY A 49 6.45 -5.30 -8.84
CA GLY A 49 5.54 -4.25 -8.45
C GLY A 49 5.75 -3.86 -6.99
N PRO A 50 5.53 -2.59 -6.63
CA PRO A 50 5.84 -2.06 -5.30
C PRO A 50 5.01 -2.72 -4.18
N VAL A 51 3.86 -3.29 -4.52
CA VAL A 51 3.02 -4.01 -3.54
C VAL A 51 3.72 -5.29 -3.04
N ARG A 52 4.63 -5.85 -3.83
CA ARG A 52 5.42 -7.03 -3.47
C ARG A 52 6.80 -6.68 -2.90
N SER A 53 7.10 -5.41 -2.64
CA SER A 53 8.42 -5.00 -2.13
C SER A 53 8.73 -5.56 -0.73
N LEU A 54 7.71 -5.76 0.10
CA LEU A 54 7.90 -6.38 1.42
C LEU A 54 7.92 -7.91 1.29
N THR A 55 9.13 -8.48 1.26
CA THR A 55 9.35 -9.94 1.18
C THR A 55 10.25 -10.43 2.31
N SER A 56 10.27 -11.73 2.56
CA SER A 56 11.20 -12.33 3.51
C SER A 56 12.67 -12.15 3.10
N GLU A 57 12.94 -12.10 1.79
CA GLU A 57 14.27 -11.80 1.24
C GLU A 57 14.67 -10.36 1.56
N MET A 58 13.80 -9.38 1.28
CA MET A 58 14.03 -7.98 1.65
C MET A 58 14.27 -7.80 3.15
N VAL A 59 13.52 -8.51 4.01
CA VAL A 59 13.74 -8.48 5.47
C VAL A 59 15.07 -9.15 5.85
N GLY A 60 15.43 -10.25 5.19
CA GLY A 60 16.67 -10.96 5.42
C GLY A 60 17.93 -10.21 4.98
N ASP A 61 17.80 -9.31 4.01
CA ASP A 61 18.88 -8.48 3.47
C ASP A 61 19.16 -7.21 4.29
N LEU A 62 18.32 -6.89 5.28
CA LEU A 62 18.50 -5.73 6.15
C LEU A 62 19.78 -5.84 6.98
N GLN A 63 20.58 -4.78 6.99
CA GLN A 63 21.79 -4.70 7.80
C GLN A 63 21.47 -4.39 9.27
N ASP A 64 22.38 -4.74 10.18
CA ASP A 64 22.23 -4.48 11.62
C ASP A 64 21.90 -3.01 11.95
N GLY A 65 22.47 -2.07 11.20
CA GLY A 65 22.17 -0.64 11.34
C GLY A 65 20.72 -0.32 10.97
N GLU A 66 20.24 -0.82 9.84
CA GLU A 66 18.85 -0.63 9.38
C GLU A 66 17.85 -1.30 10.32
N LEU A 67 18.17 -2.50 10.81
CA LEU A 67 17.37 -3.19 11.82
C LEU A 67 17.31 -2.39 13.12
N THR A 68 18.42 -1.78 13.54
CA THR A 68 18.48 -0.92 14.72
C THR A 68 17.65 0.35 14.52
N ASP A 69 17.66 0.94 13.33
CA ASP A 69 16.87 2.14 13.02
C ASP A 69 15.36 1.84 12.97
N ILE A 70 14.97 0.67 12.44
CA ILE A 70 13.56 0.27 12.31
C ILE A 70 12.99 -0.28 13.62
N ALA A 71 13.72 -1.18 14.28
CA ALA A 71 13.22 -1.98 15.39
C ALA A 71 13.93 -1.70 16.72
N GLY A 72 15.04 -0.95 16.71
CA GLY A 72 15.80 -0.61 17.91
C GLY A 72 15.07 0.41 18.79
N GLU A 73 15.27 0.28 20.10
CA GLU A 73 14.80 1.29 21.05
C GLU A 73 15.64 2.57 20.90
N ASN A 74 14.97 3.72 20.86
CA ASN A 74 15.67 4.99 21.01
C ASN A 74 16.20 5.16 22.44
N PHE A 75 17.14 6.11 22.61
CA PHE A 75 17.83 6.34 23.88
C PHE A 75 16.86 6.61 25.04
N SER A 76 15.82 7.44 24.82
CA SER A 76 14.85 7.75 25.88
C SER A 76 14.08 6.53 26.36
N THR A 77 13.65 5.66 25.44
CA THR A 77 12.94 4.41 25.78
C THR A 77 13.86 3.45 26.51
N SER A 78 15.09 3.27 26.02
CA SER A 78 16.08 2.39 26.64
C SER A 78 16.46 2.87 28.06
N SER A 79 16.65 4.19 28.24
CA SER A 79 16.92 4.79 29.54
C SER A 79 15.74 4.58 30.51
N ALA A 80 14.51 4.84 30.06
CA ALA A 80 13.31 4.63 30.88
C ALA A 80 13.13 3.17 31.28
N ARG A 81 13.39 2.23 30.35
CA ARG A 81 13.38 0.78 30.64
C ARG A 81 14.40 0.42 31.71
N ASN A 82 15.62 0.96 31.63
CA ASN A 82 16.66 0.73 32.62
C ASN A 82 16.27 1.26 34.00
N ASP A 83 15.74 2.48 34.08
CA ASP A 83 15.27 3.08 35.32
C ASP A 83 14.14 2.27 35.96
N LEU A 84 13.20 1.78 35.16
CA LEU A 84 12.10 0.96 35.64
C LEU A 84 12.60 -0.40 36.15
N LYS A 85 13.57 -1.01 35.48
CA LYS A 85 14.19 -2.27 35.90
C LYS A 85 14.89 -2.12 37.26
N ILE A 86 15.64 -1.03 37.46
CA ILE A 86 16.29 -0.73 38.75
C ILE A 86 15.26 -0.55 39.85
N LYS A 87 14.17 0.20 39.59
CA LYS A 87 13.08 0.38 40.57
C LYS A 87 12.42 -0.94 40.92
N PHE A 88 12.13 -1.77 39.91
CA PHE A 88 11.55 -3.09 40.10
C PHE A 88 12.44 -3.98 40.99
N GLU A 89 13.73 -4.07 40.71
CA GLU A 89 14.68 -4.86 41.51
C GLU A 89 14.75 -4.37 42.96
N ARG A 90 14.72 -3.05 43.18
CA ARG A 90 14.68 -2.46 44.53
C ARG A 90 13.40 -2.83 45.28
N PHE A 91 12.25 -2.72 44.62
CA PHE A 91 10.96 -3.05 45.23
C PHE A 91 10.82 -4.55 45.50
N GLN A 92 11.35 -5.41 44.62
CA GLN A 92 11.34 -6.85 44.84
C GLN A 92 12.15 -7.24 46.08
N LYS A 93 13.35 -6.67 46.26
CA LYS A 93 14.15 -6.89 47.47
C LYS A 93 13.45 -6.41 48.73
N ALA A 94 12.83 -5.23 48.68
CA ALA A 94 12.10 -4.70 49.83
C ALA A 94 10.90 -5.59 50.21
N LEU A 95 10.19 -6.13 49.21
CA LEU A 95 9.11 -7.07 49.41
C LEU A 95 9.59 -8.38 50.05
N ASP A 96 10.72 -8.92 49.61
CA ASP A 96 11.28 -10.16 50.15
C ASP A 96 11.70 -10.00 51.62
N VAL A 97 12.30 -8.85 51.98
CA VAL A 97 12.62 -8.50 53.37
C VAL A 97 11.33 -8.37 54.21
N ALA A 98 10.31 -7.69 53.70
CA ALA A 98 9.03 -7.54 54.40
C ALA A 98 8.36 -8.91 54.65
N ARG A 99 8.41 -9.82 53.68
CA ARG A 99 7.89 -11.19 53.83
C ARG A 99 8.63 -11.99 54.90
N GLN A 100 9.96 -11.89 54.94
CA GLN A 100 10.76 -12.57 55.96
C GLN A 100 10.53 -12.01 57.37
N ALA A 101 10.22 -10.71 57.49
CA ALA A 101 9.93 -10.06 58.77
C ALA A 101 8.49 -10.29 59.28
N THR A 102 7.60 -10.87 58.46
CA THR A 102 6.18 -11.13 58.83
C THR A 102 5.96 -12.59 59.28
N ILE A 103 7.02 -13.28 59.72
CA ILE A 103 6.99 -14.58 60.42
C ILE A 103 7.44 -14.36 61.86
#